data_AF-A0A553MXG1-F1
#
_entry.id   AF-A0A553MXG1-F1
#
_cell.length_a   1.000
_cell.length_b   1.000
_cell.length_c   1.000
_cell.angle_alpha   90.00
_cell.angle_beta   90.00
_cell.angle_gamma   90.00
#
_symmetry.space_group_name_H-M   'P 1'
#
loop_
_entity.id
_entity.type
_entity.pdbx_description
1 polymer ?
#
loop_
_entity_poly.entity_id
_entity_poly.type
_entity_poly.pdbx_seq_one_letter_code
_entity_poly.pdbx_strand_id
1 'polypeptide(L)'
;MRCMCQDGSVTCSGIVACPQVTCLNPVTTPGECCPRCSVCVQHGQNYQEGQSLTLTEDPCLKCTCVGGEVKCVAPRCEKLSCRNQITGSGSCCPRCRGCVYDGVERQEGSTWLASGSHCMSCLCMDGVTTCSELQCVSTCLNQISVPGECCP
;
A
#
# COMPACT_ATOMS: atom_id res chain seq x y z
N MET A 1 -34.14 -15.63 -32.27
CA MET A 1 -34.59 -15.15 -33.60
C MET A 1 -35.68 -16.10 -34.08
N ARG A 2 -36.91 -15.63 -34.26
CA ARG A 2 -37.99 -16.43 -34.85
C ARG A 2 -38.33 -15.76 -36.18
N CYS A 3 -38.11 -16.48 -37.27
CA CYS A 3 -38.46 -15.99 -38.59
C CYS A 3 -39.69 -16.75 -39.06
N MET A 4 -40.65 -16.02 -39.62
CA MET A 4 -41.80 -16.61 -40.30
C MET A 4 -41.75 -16.18 -41.76
N CYS A 5 -42.01 -17.12 -42.65
CA CYS A 5 -42.21 -16.82 -44.06
C CYS A 5 -43.71 -16.55 -44.28
N GLN A 6 -44.04 -15.34 -44.68
CA GLN A 6 -45.40 -14.97 -45.08
C GLN A 6 -45.33 -14.30 -46.45
N ASP A 7 -46.00 -14.91 -47.42
CA ASP A 7 -46.18 -14.40 -48.79
C ASP A 7 -44.86 -14.06 -49.51
N GLY A 8 -43.89 -14.98 -49.45
CA GLY A 8 -42.59 -14.85 -50.10
C GLY A 8 -41.63 -13.85 -49.43
N SER A 9 -42.07 -13.16 -48.38
CA SER A 9 -41.24 -12.27 -47.56
C SER A 9 -40.89 -12.94 -46.23
N VAL A 10 -39.60 -12.96 -45.90
CA VAL A 10 -39.12 -13.45 -44.61
C VAL A 10 -39.20 -12.30 -43.62
N THR A 11 -40.10 -12.42 -42.64
CA THR A 11 -40.18 -11.49 -41.52
C THR A 11 -39.52 -12.13 -40.30
N CYS A 12 -38.38 -11.58 -39.91
CA CYS A 12 -37.69 -11.97 -38.69
C CYS A 12 -37.99 -10.93 -37.61
N SER A 13 -38.78 -11.29 -36.60
CA SER A 13 -38.93 -10.48 -35.40
C SER A 13 -38.04 -11.05 -34.31
N GLY A 14 -37.13 -10.22 -33.85
CA GLY A 14 -36.09 -10.64 -32.93
C GLY A 14 -35.22 -9.48 -32.54
N ILE A 15 -35.83 -8.42 -31.99
CA ILE A 15 -35.06 -7.50 -31.16
C ILE A 15 -34.79 -8.27 -29.88
N VAL A 16 -33.70 -9.05 -29.86
CA VAL A 16 -33.18 -9.59 -28.62
C VAL A 16 -32.71 -8.36 -27.85
N ALA A 17 -33.51 -7.93 -26.88
CA ALA A 17 -33.13 -6.86 -25.98
C ALA A 17 -31.93 -7.36 -25.17
N CYS A 18 -30.74 -6.85 -25.47
CA CYS A 18 -29.55 -7.25 -24.75
C CYS A 18 -29.56 -6.63 -23.35
N PRO A 19 -29.15 -7.40 -22.32
CA PRO A 19 -28.95 -6.85 -21.00
C PRO A 19 -27.91 -5.74 -21.05
N GLN A 20 -28.14 -4.68 -20.26
CA GLN A 20 -27.17 -3.59 -20.14
C GLN A 20 -25.96 -4.08 -19.35
N VAL A 21 -24.76 -3.82 -19.87
CA VAL A 21 -23.48 -4.15 -19.23
C VAL A 21 -22.80 -2.87 -18.78
N THR A 22 -22.07 -2.92 -17.67
CA THR A 22 -21.45 -1.74 -17.02
C THR A 22 -19.93 -1.65 -17.23
N CYS A 23 -19.33 -2.63 -17.91
CA CYS A 23 -17.90 -2.65 -18.19
C CYS A 23 -17.49 -1.67 -19.30
N LEU A 24 -16.24 -1.22 -19.24
CA LEU A 24 -15.70 -0.20 -20.16
C LEU A 24 -15.57 -0.71 -21.60
N ASN A 25 -15.24 -1.99 -21.77
CA ASN A 25 -14.99 -2.61 -23.08
C ASN A 25 -15.73 -3.95 -23.19
N PRO A 26 -17.04 -3.94 -23.48
CA PRO A 26 -17.77 -5.16 -23.76
C PRO A 26 -17.32 -5.80 -25.07
N VAL A 27 -17.23 -7.14 -25.07
CA VAL A 27 -16.84 -7.94 -26.23
C VAL A 27 -18.02 -8.80 -26.67
N THR A 28 -18.25 -8.89 -27.98
CA THR A 28 -19.20 -9.81 -28.59
C THR A 28 -18.42 -10.95 -29.25
N THR A 29 -18.53 -12.16 -28.71
CA THR A 29 -17.87 -13.34 -29.28
C THR A 29 -18.54 -13.77 -30.59
N PRO A 30 -17.79 -14.35 -31.56
CA PRO A 30 -18.38 -14.82 -32.81
C PRO A 30 -19.52 -15.82 -32.56
N GLY A 31 -20.71 -15.51 -33.08
CA GLY A 31 -21.91 -16.34 -32.90
C GLY A 31 -22.80 -15.97 -31.71
N GLU A 32 -22.39 -15.07 -30.82
CA GLU A 32 -23.26 -14.50 -29.79
C GLU A 32 -23.94 -13.21 -30.28
N CYS A 33 -25.18 -12.99 -29.85
CA CYS A 33 -25.97 -11.80 -30.22
C CYS A 33 -25.73 -10.60 -29.30
N CYS A 34 -25.30 -10.84 -28.05
CA CYS A 34 -25.21 -9.78 -27.04
C CYS A 34 -23.78 -9.61 -26.53
N PRO A 35 -23.37 -8.36 -26.25
CA PRO A 35 -22.08 -8.08 -25.65
C PRO A 35 -21.98 -8.63 -24.23
N ARG A 36 -20.78 -9.04 -23.84
CA ARG A 36 -20.47 -9.47 -22.47
C ARG A 36 -19.20 -8.78 -21.99
N CYS A 37 -19.04 -8.68 -20.67
CA CYS A 37 -17.79 -8.17 -20.12
C CYS A 37 -16.68 -9.20 -20.28
N SER A 38 -15.51 -8.75 -20.71
CA SER A 38 -14.31 -9.58 -20.76
C SER A 38 -13.97 -10.09 -19.37
N VAL A 39 -13.47 -11.32 -19.32
CA VAL A 39 -12.88 -11.91 -18.11
C VAL A 39 -11.37 -11.94 -18.28
N CYS A 40 -10.66 -11.67 -17.19
CA CYS A 40 -9.22 -11.86 -17.16
C CYS A 40 -8.90 -13.27 -16.67
N VAL A 41 -7.89 -13.91 -17.26
CA VAL A 41 -7.39 -15.19 -16.77
C VAL A 41 -6.02 -14.97 -16.18
N GLN A 42 -5.85 -15.28 -14.89
CA GLN A 42 -4.55 -15.25 -14.22
C GLN A 42 -4.35 -16.55 -13.44
N HIS A 43 -3.22 -17.23 -13.66
CA HIS A 43 -2.90 -18.54 -13.06
C HIS A 43 -4.04 -19.57 -13.17
N GLY A 44 -4.79 -19.57 -14.28
CA GLY A 44 -5.92 -20.46 -14.51
C GLY A 44 -7.21 -20.09 -13.76
N GLN A 45 -7.24 -18.97 -13.02
CA GLN A 45 -8.44 -18.42 -12.41
C GLN A 45 -9.03 -17.29 -13.24
N ASN A 46 -10.37 -17.25 -13.32
CA ASN A 46 -11.11 -16.21 -14.03
C ASN A 46 -11.49 -15.08 -13.08
N TYR A 47 -11.19 -13.84 -13.48
CA TYR A 47 -11.52 -12.61 -12.76
C TYR A 47 -12.48 -11.76 -13.57
N GLN A 48 -13.52 -11.25 -12.92
CA GLN A 48 -14.49 -10.36 -13.54
C GLN A 48 -13.93 -8.95 -13.69
N GLU A 49 -14.49 -8.15 -14.60
CA GLU A 49 -14.16 -6.74 -14.74
C GLU A 49 -14.24 -6.01 -13.38
N GLY A 50 -13.18 -5.26 -13.04
CA GLY A 50 -13.07 -4.53 -11.77
C GLY A 50 -12.66 -5.39 -10.57
N GLN A 51 -12.59 -6.71 -10.70
CA GLN A 51 -12.15 -7.58 -9.62
C GLN A 51 -10.67 -7.33 -9.30
N SER A 52 -10.40 -7.04 -8.03
CA SER A 52 -9.04 -6.91 -7.52
C SER A 52 -8.46 -8.28 -7.18
N LEU A 53 -7.18 -8.45 -7.45
CA LEU A 53 -6.41 -9.65 -7.13
C LEU A 53 -5.05 -9.25 -6.53
N THR A 54 -4.63 -10.02 -5.53
CA THR A 54 -3.30 -9.91 -4.91
C THR A 54 -2.47 -11.08 -5.41
N LEU A 55 -1.30 -10.80 -5.97
CA LEU A 55 -0.41 -11.85 -6.44
C LEU A 55 0.38 -12.45 -5.28
N THR A 56 0.49 -13.78 -5.22
CA THR A 56 1.27 -14.46 -4.18
C THR A 56 2.77 -14.24 -4.35
N GLU A 57 3.22 -14.08 -5.60
CA GLU A 57 4.64 -13.86 -5.93
C GLU A 57 5.10 -12.44 -5.57
N ASP A 58 4.20 -11.46 -5.69
CA ASP A 58 4.46 -10.08 -5.32
C ASP A 58 3.23 -9.51 -4.58
N PRO A 59 3.21 -9.61 -3.23
CA PRO A 59 2.10 -9.14 -2.42
C PRO A 59 1.92 -7.62 -2.47
N CYS A 60 2.88 -6.90 -3.04
CA CYS A 60 2.82 -5.46 -3.20
C CYS A 60 2.11 -5.02 -4.47
N LEU A 61 1.96 -5.90 -5.44
CA LEU A 61 1.17 -5.59 -6.62
C LEU A 61 -0.31 -5.73 -6.32
N LYS A 62 -1.03 -4.62 -6.43
CA LYS A 62 -2.49 -4.63 -6.48
C LYS A 62 -2.90 -4.69 -7.94
N CYS A 63 -3.48 -5.81 -8.33
CA CYS A 63 -3.90 -6.04 -9.69
C CYS A 63 -5.42 -5.93 -9.83
N THR A 64 -5.90 -5.52 -11.00
CA THR A 64 -7.31 -5.37 -11.30
C THR A 64 -7.58 -5.81 -12.74
N CYS A 65 -8.65 -6.56 -12.94
CA CYS A 65 -9.09 -6.90 -14.29
C CYS A 65 -9.75 -5.70 -14.96
N VAL A 66 -9.19 -5.24 -16.08
CA VAL A 66 -9.70 -4.09 -16.84
C VAL A 66 -9.65 -4.39 -18.34
N GLY A 67 -10.81 -4.50 -18.97
CA GLY A 67 -10.93 -4.75 -20.41
C GLY A 67 -10.41 -6.11 -20.85
N GLY A 68 -10.45 -7.11 -19.97
CA GLY A 68 -9.91 -8.45 -20.24
C GLY A 68 -8.40 -8.60 -20.01
N GLU A 69 -7.72 -7.54 -19.58
CA GLU A 69 -6.32 -7.58 -19.19
C GLU A 69 -6.16 -7.38 -17.68
N VAL A 70 -5.23 -8.12 -17.07
CA VAL A 70 -4.83 -7.89 -15.68
C VAL A 70 -3.86 -6.71 -15.63
N LYS A 71 -4.29 -5.62 -14.99
CA LYS A 71 -3.46 -4.43 -14.78
C LYS A 71 -2.99 -4.38 -13.34
N CYS A 72 -1.69 -4.41 -13.13
CA CYS A 72 -1.06 -4.37 -11.81
C CYS A 72 -0.43 -3.01 -11.53
N VAL A 73 -0.66 -2.50 -10.33
CA VAL A 73 -0.02 -1.27 -9.86
C VAL A 73 0.66 -1.53 -8.52
N ALA A 74 1.92 -1.12 -8.42
CA ALA A 74 2.63 -1.06 -7.16
C ALA A 74 2.16 0.15 -6.33
N PRO A 75 2.16 0.07 -5.00
CA PRO A 75 1.90 1.23 -4.15
C PRO A 75 2.95 2.31 -4.41
N ARG A 76 2.51 3.57 -4.34
CA ARG A 76 3.42 4.70 -4.37
C ARG A 76 3.99 4.90 -2.97
N CYS A 77 5.29 4.72 -2.84
CA CYS A 77 5.99 4.95 -1.60
C CYS A 77 6.52 6.38 -1.50
N GLU A 78 6.53 6.92 -0.29
CA GLU A 78 7.12 8.23 -0.02
C GLU A 78 8.63 8.19 -0.19
N LYS A 79 9.20 9.30 -0.67
CA LYS A 79 10.65 9.44 -0.78
C LYS A 79 11.21 9.80 0.59
N LEU A 80 12.02 8.90 1.15
CA LEU A 80 12.69 9.10 2.42
C LEU A 80 14.03 9.82 2.24
N SER A 81 14.44 10.56 3.27
CA SER A 81 15.70 11.34 3.28
C SER A 81 16.84 10.66 4.05
N CYS A 82 16.54 9.63 4.84
CA CYS A 82 17.53 8.86 5.58
C CYS A 82 18.37 7.98 4.64
N ARG A 83 19.63 7.76 5.03
CA ARG A 83 20.58 6.92 4.31
C ARG A 83 20.26 5.44 4.45
N ASN A 84 19.86 5.02 5.66
CA ASN A 84 19.61 3.63 5.98
C ASN A 84 18.10 3.35 5.97
N GLN A 85 17.64 2.67 4.93
CA GLN A 85 16.25 2.31 4.73
C GLN A 85 16.07 0.80 4.87
N ILE A 86 14.95 0.38 5.44
CA ILE A 86 14.58 -1.02 5.60
C ILE A 86 13.15 -1.25 5.15
N THR A 87 12.92 -2.39 4.51
CA THR A 87 11.58 -2.86 4.13
C THR A 87 11.28 -4.11 4.95
N GLY A 88 10.26 -4.03 5.81
CA GLY A 88 9.87 -5.16 6.67
C GLY A 88 9.17 -6.26 5.89
N SER A 89 9.16 -7.47 6.44
CA SER A 89 8.41 -8.61 5.90
C SER A 89 6.93 -8.23 5.71
N GLY A 90 6.41 -8.38 4.49
CA GLY A 90 5.02 -8.01 4.16
C GLY A 90 4.76 -6.50 4.03
N SER A 91 5.78 -5.66 4.19
CA SER A 91 5.68 -4.22 3.91
C SER A 91 6.16 -3.94 2.49
N CYS A 92 5.45 -3.05 1.78
CA CYS A 92 5.79 -2.69 0.40
C CYS A 92 6.63 -1.43 0.29
N CYS A 93 6.50 -0.55 1.28
CA CYS A 93 7.24 0.70 1.31
C CYS A 93 8.39 0.62 2.31
N PRO A 94 9.56 1.17 1.96
CA PRO A 94 10.66 1.28 2.90
C PRO A 94 10.30 2.27 4.00
N ARG A 95 10.99 2.13 5.14
CA ARG A 95 11.01 3.10 6.24
C ARG A 95 12.45 3.37 6.64
N CYS A 96 12.68 4.49 7.33
CA CYS A 96 13.98 4.73 7.93
C CYS A 96 14.28 3.70 9.02
N ARG A 97 15.54 3.25 9.05
CA ARG A 97 16.03 2.33 10.07
C ARG A 97 16.08 3.07 11.40
N GLY A 98 15.26 2.64 12.36
CA GLY A 98 15.35 3.09 13.74
C GLY A 98 16.58 2.52 14.46
N CYS A 99 16.76 2.95 15.69
CA CYS A 99 17.86 2.50 16.54
C CYS A 99 17.36 1.52 17.59
N VAL A 100 18.28 0.78 18.19
CA VAL A 100 18.01 -0.01 19.40
C VAL A 100 18.93 0.49 20.49
N TYR A 101 18.36 0.90 21.62
CA TYR A 101 19.11 1.32 22.80
C TYR A 101 18.54 0.61 24.02
N ASP A 102 19.39 -0.13 24.73
CA ASP A 102 19.02 -0.92 25.91
C ASP A 102 17.82 -1.87 25.64
N GLY A 103 17.84 -2.53 24.48
CA GLY A 103 16.75 -3.42 24.04
C GLY A 103 15.46 -2.72 23.60
N VAL A 104 15.36 -1.39 23.68
CA VAL A 104 14.20 -0.62 23.26
C VAL A 104 14.41 -0.05 21.86
N GLU A 105 13.43 -0.29 20.97
CA GLU A 105 13.41 0.32 19.64
C GLU A 105 13.09 1.82 19.72
N ARG A 106 13.85 2.61 18.97
CA ARG A 106 13.74 4.06 18.86
C ARG A 106 13.53 4.44 17.40
N GLN A 107 12.62 5.39 17.16
CA GLN A 107 12.32 5.85 15.82
C GLN A 107 13.45 6.73 15.28
N GLU A 108 13.61 6.75 13.96
CA GLU A 108 14.50 7.69 13.28
C GLU A 108 14.15 9.13 13.66
N GLY A 109 15.16 9.94 13.99
CA GLY A 109 15.00 11.34 14.42
C GLY A 109 14.55 11.51 15.87
N SER A 110 14.28 10.43 16.61
CA SER A 110 13.84 10.54 18.00
C SER A 110 14.98 10.95 18.93
N THR A 111 14.66 11.78 19.92
CA THR A 111 15.58 12.17 21.01
C THR A 111 14.99 11.70 22.35
N TRP A 112 15.81 11.15 23.24
CA TRP A 112 15.38 10.67 24.56
C TRP A 112 16.46 10.82 25.62
N LEU A 113 16.06 10.79 26.90
CA LEU A 113 16.99 10.65 28.02
C LEU A 113 17.28 9.17 28.25
N ALA A 114 18.56 8.80 28.33
CA ALA A 114 18.95 7.44 28.64
C ALA A 114 18.56 7.07 30.07
N SER A 115 17.93 5.91 30.26
CA SER A 115 17.64 5.35 31.57
C SER A 115 18.96 4.97 32.26
N GLY A 116 19.30 5.60 33.38
CA GLY A 116 20.52 5.28 34.14
C GLY A 116 21.03 6.42 35.03
N SER A 117 22.11 6.17 35.76
CA SER A 117 22.75 7.11 36.70
C SER A 117 23.52 8.27 36.04
N HIS A 118 23.60 8.28 34.70
CA HIS A 118 24.34 9.29 33.94
C HIS A 118 23.35 10.05 33.07
N CYS A 119 23.22 11.35 33.30
CA CYS A 119 22.31 12.22 32.58
C CYS A 119 22.75 12.41 31.13
N MET A 120 22.33 11.49 30.26
CA MET A 120 22.66 11.50 28.84
C MET A 120 21.41 11.76 28.00
N SER A 121 21.55 12.67 27.04
CA SER A 121 20.61 12.86 25.95
C SER A 121 21.09 12.05 24.75
N CYS A 122 20.21 11.25 24.18
CA CYS A 122 20.48 10.38 23.04
C CYS A 122 19.59 10.75 21.86
N LEU A 123 20.14 10.63 20.65
CA LEU A 123 19.48 10.88 19.38
C LEU A 123 19.66 9.66 18.47
N CYS A 124 18.60 9.24 17.79
CA CYS A 124 18.66 8.25 16.73
C CYS A 124 18.70 8.93 15.36
N MET A 125 19.80 8.77 14.62
CA MET A 125 19.93 9.25 13.25
C MET A 125 20.58 8.19 12.37
N ASP A 126 19.96 7.91 11.23
CA ASP A 126 20.36 6.88 10.28
C ASP A 126 20.60 5.50 10.92
N GLY A 127 19.79 5.15 11.92
CA GLY A 127 19.94 3.89 12.68
C GLY A 127 21.15 3.84 13.61
N VAL A 128 21.81 4.98 13.86
CA VAL A 128 22.91 5.13 14.82
C VAL A 128 22.44 5.92 16.03
N THR A 129 22.62 5.35 17.22
CA THR A 129 22.38 6.05 18.48
C THR A 129 23.60 6.88 18.84
N THR A 130 23.44 8.20 18.96
CA THR A 130 24.47 9.11 19.48
C THR A 130 24.01 9.65 20.82
N CYS A 131 24.79 9.47 21.87
CA CYS A 131 24.48 9.97 23.21
C CYS A 131 25.55 10.96 23.68
N SER A 132 25.13 12.01 24.36
CA SER A 132 26.01 13.00 24.99
C SER A 132 25.52 13.33 26.39
N GLU A 133 26.46 13.56 27.30
CA GLU A 133 26.15 14.02 28.64
C GLU A 133 25.51 15.41 28.61
N LEU A 134 24.47 15.59 29.42
CA LEU A 134 23.81 16.87 29.59
C LEU A 134 24.68 17.79 30.45
N GLN A 135 25.05 18.94 29.88
CA GLN A 135 25.67 20.03 30.60
C GLN A 135 24.58 21.04 30.96
N CYS A 136 24.11 20.98 32.21
CA CYS A 136 23.08 21.90 32.69
C CYS A 136 23.73 23.25 33.00
N VAL A 137 23.39 24.29 32.24
CA VAL A 137 23.80 25.67 32.54
C VAL A 137 22.68 26.33 33.32
N SER A 138 22.98 26.74 34.55
CA SER A 138 22.05 27.50 35.39
C SER A 138 22.69 28.77 35.90
N THR A 139 21.94 29.86 35.85
CA THR A 139 22.29 31.16 36.43
C THR A 139 21.46 31.46 37.68
N CYS A 140 20.67 30.50 38.16
CA CYS A 140 19.78 30.70 39.30
C CYS A 140 20.55 30.54 40.62
N LEU A 141 20.39 31.50 41.54
CA LEU A 141 21.05 31.47 42.85
C LEU A 141 20.51 30.36 43.77
N ASN A 142 19.26 29.93 43.54
CA ASN A 142 18.55 28.94 44.36
C ASN A 142 17.96 27.84 43.48
N GLN A 143 18.84 27.02 42.92
CA GLN A 143 18.45 25.92 42.05
C GLN A 143 17.96 24.71 42.86
N ILE A 144 16.84 24.11 42.47
CA ILE A 144 16.19 23.01 43.18
C ILE A 144 16.24 21.76 42.31
N SER A 145 17.03 20.77 42.72
CA SER A 145 17.05 19.47 42.05
C SER A 145 15.79 18.68 42.37
N VAL A 146 14.98 18.43 41.35
CA VAL A 146 13.79 17.56 41.46
C VAL A 146 14.22 16.10 41.31
N PRO A 147 13.82 15.20 42.22
CA PRO A 147 14.14 13.78 42.09
C PRO A 147 13.60 13.20 40.77
N GLY A 148 14.50 12.64 39.95
CA GLY A 148 14.17 12.04 38.65
C GLY A 148 14.38 12.97 37.44
N GLU A 149 14.63 14.26 37.66
CA GLU A 149 15.04 15.20 36.62
C GLU A 149 16.57 15.25 36.49
N CYS A 150 17.05 15.39 35.26
CA CYS A 150 18.48 15.46 34.99
C CYS A 150 19.07 16.85 35.13
N CYS A 151 18.28 17.88 34.81
CA CYS A 151 18.67 19.26 35.04
C CYS A 151 17.78 19.89 36.11
N PRO A 152 18.29 20.87 36.87
CA PRO A 152 17.57 21.39 38.03
C PRO A 152 16.94 22.77 37.79
#